data_AF-A0A419JWL2-F1
#
_entry.id   AF-A0A419JWL2-F1
#
_cell.length_a   1.000
_cell.length_b   1.000
_cell.length_c   1.000
_cell.angle_alpha   90.00
_cell.angle_beta   90.00
_cell.angle_gamma   90.00
#
_symmetry.space_group_name_H-M   'P 1'
#
loop_
_entity.id
_entity.type
_entity.pdbx_description
1 polymer ?
#
loop_
_entity_poly.entity_id
_entity_poly.type
_entity_poly.pdbx_seq_one_letter_code
_entity_poly.pdbx_strand_id
1 'polypeptide(L)'
;MRSGKLLTTLSLTAVMLAMMTVPAMAYVIDGDLSDWGVNLSAGLGGDESAWVPSSSTADWIVEDNIDGVSYPGYRDWTGYSATGVHIKGHGTSYDSYAEPKIIDRWGREWAQPVGGEQSDIEAFYFDSDAENAYFAIVTSVPENGWLAIGDLALDIDKDGNYEYGIALHGDVKGKVYKDPTWNEPYYFPESEPCRIISGKHTGDGSVRYNNSRIYDNGRTNYIIEISVPRAALGNPSSGQLSNLHATITCGNDVIGIEDVTWEEIPEFTTIAIPAGMILGLFYFYRRKRQSREE
;
A
#
# COMPACT_ATOMS: atom_id res chain seq x y z
N MET A 1 25.50 49.56 10.79
CA MET A 1 24.24 49.14 11.45
C MET A 1 23.21 48.45 10.55
N ARG A 2 23.24 48.61 9.21
CA ARG A 2 22.27 47.97 8.28
C ARG A 2 22.59 46.51 7.89
N SER A 3 23.87 46.10 7.91
CA SER A 3 24.31 44.74 7.52
C SER A 3 24.00 43.68 8.57
N GLY A 4 24.18 44.00 9.87
CA GLY A 4 23.94 43.06 10.97
C GLY A 4 22.49 42.62 11.09
N LYS A 5 21.53 43.53 10.85
CA LYS A 5 20.09 43.21 10.83
C LYS A 5 19.71 42.27 9.68
N LEU A 6 20.32 42.44 8.51
CA LEU A 6 20.03 41.60 7.34
C LEU A 6 20.52 40.15 7.54
N LEU A 7 21.72 40.00 8.10
CA LEU A 7 22.29 38.69 8.45
C LEU A 7 21.46 37.98 9.52
N THR A 8 21.05 38.68 10.59
CA THR A 8 20.21 38.07 11.63
C THR A 8 18.83 37.67 11.10
N THR A 9 18.22 38.45 10.21
CA THR A 9 16.93 38.05 9.61
C THR A 9 17.09 36.83 8.69
N LEU A 10 18.12 36.79 7.83
CA LEU A 10 18.41 35.61 6.99
C LEU A 10 18.69 34.35 7.81
N SER A 11 19.46 34.46 8.89
CA SER A 11 19.75 33.33 9.79
C SER A 11 18.51 32.85 10.55
N LEU A 12 17.66 33.76 11.03
CA LEU A 12 16.40 33.38 11.68
C LEU A 12 15.42 32.71 10.69
N THR A 13 15.32 33.21 9.46
CA THR A 13 14.48 32.60 8.43
C THR A 13 14.99 31.22 8.06
N ALA A 14 16.30 31.02 7.92
CA ALA A 14 16.89 29.72 7.64
C ALA A 14 16.68 28.70 8.78
N VAL A 15 16.79 29.13 10.04
CA VAL A 15 16.53 28.27 11.21
C VAL A 15 15.04 27.93 11.33
N MET A 16 14.13 28.88 11.08
CA MET A 16 12.69 28.58 11.02
C MET A 16 12.32 27.64 9.86
N LEU A 17 12.97 27.76 8.70
CA LEU A 17 12.78 26.84 7.57
C LEU A 17 13.28 25.41 7.89
N ALA A 18 14.44 25.30 8.55
CA ALA A 18 14.97 24.01 9.01
C ALA A 18 14.13 23.36 10.12
N MET A 19 13.30 24.15 10.82
CA MET A 19 12.32 23.67 11.80
C MET A 19 10.95 23.35 11.17
N MET A 20 10.75 23.65 9.88
CA MET A 20 9.50 23.39 9.12
C MET A 20 9.60 22.19 8.18
N THR A 21 10.74 21.49 8.12
CA THR A 21 10.83 20.18 7.43
C THR A 21 10.17 19.13 8.32
N VAL A 22 8.84 19.14 8.34
CA VAL A 22 8.08 17.96 8.72
C VAL A 22 8.29 16.98 7.56
N PRO A 23 8.70 15.72 7.80
CA PRO A 23 8.66 14.73 6.73
C PRO A 23 7.26 14.76 6.14
N ALA A 24 7.15 14.77 4.82
CA ALA A 24 5.85 14.65 4.19
C ALA A 24 5.31 13.26 4.56
N MET A 25 4.45 13.17 5.59
CA MET A 25 3.70 11.94 5.85
C MET A 25 2.82 11.73 4.62
N ALA A 26 3.21 10.76 3.80
CA ALA A 26 2.56 10.56 2.51
C ALA A 26 1.14 10.01 2.70
N TYR A 27 0.96 9.11 3.67
CA TYR A 27 -0.30 8.41 3.91
C TYR A 27 -0.80 8.55 5.36
N VAL A 28 -2.11 8.69 5.51
CA VAL A 28 -2.84 8.78 6.77
C VAL A 28 -3.60 7.48 6.97
N ILE A 29 -3.20 6.70 7.97
CA ILE A 29 -3.82 5.39 8.27
C ILE A 29 -5.22 5.57 8.91
N ASP A 30 -6.24 5.85 8.10
CA ASP A 30 -7.61 6.15 8.53
C ASP A 30 -8.70 5.24 7.89
N GLY A 31 -8.28 4.40 6.94
CA GLY A 31 -9.09 3.41 6.24
C GLY A 31 -9.86 4.02 5.07
N ASP A 32 -9.25 4.99 4.40
CA ASP A 32 -9.71 5.69 3.21
C ASP A 32 -8.58 5.72 2.19
N LEU A 33 -8.88 5.67 0.88
CA LEU A 33 -7.84 5.62 -0.16
C LEU A 33 -7.60 6.96 -0.86
N SER A 34 -8.16 8.05 -0.35
CA SER A 34 -8.09 9.36 -1.01
C SER A 34 -6.69 9.95 -1.06
N ASP A 35 -5.83 9.64 -0.09
CA ASP A 35 -4.41 10.00 -0.05
C ASP A 35 -3.55 9.10 -0.95
N TRP A 36 -3.98 7.87 -1.23
CA TRP A 36 -3.49 7.06 -2.35
C TRP A 36 -3.92 7.63 -3.71
N GLY A 37 -4.97 8.45 -3.74
CA GLY A 37 -5.55 9.00 -4.97
C GLY A 37 -6.49 8.03 -5.70
N VAL A 38 -6.87 6.94 -5.04
CA VAL A 38 -7.72 5.87 -5.60
C VAL A 38 -9.19 6.18 -5.35
N ASN A 39 -10.03 6.00 -6.36
CA ASN A 39 -11.48 6.17 -6.27
C ASN A 39 -12.17 4.81 -6.30
N LEU A 40 -12.31 4.20 -5.13
CA LEU A 40 -12.85 2.85 -4.98
C LEU A 40 -14.24 2.65 -5.63
N SER A 41 -15.15 3.63 -5.53
CA SER A 41 -16.49 3.50 -6.12
C SER A 41 -16.48 3.47 -7.65
N ALA A 42 -15.56 4.19 -8.29
CA ALA A 42 -15.40 4.14 -9.74
C ALA A 42 -14.64 2.89 -10.17
N GLY A 43 -13.63 2.47 -9.39
CA GLY A 43 -12.86 1.25 -9.62
C GLY A 43 -13.74 0.01 -9.66
N LEU A 44 -14.53 -0.22 -8.62
CA LEU A 44 -15.53 -1.31 -8.56
C LEU A 44 -16.63 -1.18 -9.62
N GLY A 45 -16.76 0.00 -10.24
CA GLY A 45 -17.63 0.23 -11.39
C GLY A 45 -17.02 -0.17 -12.73
N GLY A 46 -15.79 -0.69 -12.73
CA GLY A 46 -15.02 -1.09 -13.92
C GLY A 46 -14.14 0.01 -14.52
N ASP A 47 -13.90 1.13 -13.83
CA ASP A 47 -12.96 2.16 -14.28
C ASP A 47 -11.53 1.81 -13.85
N GLU A 48 -10.74 1.26 -14.77
CA GLU A 48 -9.32 0.94 -14.53
C GLU A 48 -8.52 2.13 -13.98
N SER A 49 -8.78 3.34 -14.50
CA SER A 49 -8.01 4.53 -14.12
C SER A 49 -8.29 4.99 -12.68
N ALA A 50 -9.41 4.56 -12.11
CA ALA A 50 -9.79 4.88 -10.74
C ALA A 50 -8.99 4.08 -9.71
N TRP A 51 -8.38 2.96 -10.10
CA TRP A 51 -7.51 2.14 -9.25
C TRP A 51 -6.06 2.61 -9.20
N VAL A 52 -5.64 3.44 -10.16
CA VAL A 52 -4.25 3.90 -10.29
C VAL A 52 -3.93 4.90 -9.17
N PRO A 53 -2.91 4.64 -8.33
CA PRO A 53 -2.52 5.57 -7.29
C PRO A 53 -1.90 6.84 -7.88
N SER A 54 -2.01 7.94 -7.15
CA SER A 54 -1.42 9.23 -7.54
C SER A 54 0.08 9.31 -7.27
N SER A 55 0.59 8.46 -6.37
CA SER A 55 2.02 8.35 -6.08
C SER A 55 2.77 7.84 -7.31
N SER A 56 3.95 8.43 -7.58
CA SER A 56 4.82 7.97 -8.66
C SER A 56 5.70 6.78 -8.27
N THR A 57 5.72 6.40 -6.99
CA THR A 57 6.59 5.35 -6.43
C THR A 57 5.82 4.13 -5.92
N ALA A 58 4.49 4.22 -5.83
CA ALA A 58 3.68 3.12 -5.32
C ALA A 58 3.70 1.91 -6.26
N ASP A 59 3.91 0.72 -5.71
CA ASP A 59 3.72 -0.56 -6.39
C ASP A 59 2.35 -1.12 -6.02
N TRP A 60 1.62 -1.66 -7.00
CA TRP A 60 0.24 -2.05 -6.76
C TRP A 60 -0.29 -3.08 -7.76
N ILE A 61 -1.34 -3.77 -7.36
CA ILE A 61 -2.07 -4.77 -8.14
C ILE A 61 -3.57 -4.69 -7.82
N VAL A 62 -4.39 -4.98 -8.83
CA VAL A 62 -5.84 -5.09 -8.75
C VAL A 62 -6.24 -6.40 -9.41
N GLU A 63 -7.05 -7.18 -8.70
CA GLU A 63 -7.69 -8.43 -9.13
C GLU A 63 -9.18 -8.39 -8.73
N ASP A 64 -9.86 -7.35 -9.19
CA ASP A 64 -11.28 -7.13 -8.89
C ASP A 64 -12.14 -8.20 -9.58
N ASN A 65 -12.82 -9.02 -8.78
CA ASN A 65 -13.63 -10.14 -9.23
C ASN A 65 -12.86 -11.21 -10.03
N ILE A 66 -13.57 -12.08 -10.78
CA ILE A 66 -12.92 -13.07 -11.65
C ILE A 66 -12.24 -12.37 -12.84
N ASP A 67 -11.02 -12.77 -13.18
CA ASP A 67 -10.37 -12.40 -14.45
C ASP A 67 -11.18 -12.92 -15.65
N GLY A 68 -12.09 -12.08 -16.15
CA GLY A 68 -12.95 -12.38 -17.27
C GLY A 68 -12.22 -12.44 -18.62
N VAL A 69 -11.01 -11.89 -18.70
CA VAL A 69 -10.18 -11.94 -19.91
C VAL A 69 -9.51 -13.31 -20.02
N SER A 70 -8.93 -13.80 -18.93
CA SER A 70 -8.30 -15.13 -18.87
C SER A 70 -9.32 -16.26 -18.79
N TYR A 71 -10.46 -16.03 -18.13
CA TYR A 71 -11.48 -17.05 -17.85
C TYR A 71 -12.88 -16.65 -18.34
N PRO A 72 -13.08 -16.42 -19.66
CA PRO A 72 -14.34 -15.91 -20.19
C PRO A 72 -15.51 -16.85 -19.92
N GLY A 73 -16.55 -16.32 -19.28
CA GLY A 73 -17.77 -17.07 -18.94
C GLY A 73 -17.59 -18.09 -17.81
N TYR A 74 -16.48 -18.00 -17.06
CA TYR A 74 -16.28 -18.82 -15.87
C TYR A 74 -17.41 -18.60 -14.86
N ARG A 75 -17.77 -19.69 -14.19
CA ARG A 75 -18.74 -19.69 -13.11
C ARG A 75 -18.33 -20.71 -12.08
N ASP A 76 -18.19 -20.27 -10.84
CA ASP A 76 -17.81 -21.16 -9.74
C ASP A 76 -19.01 -22.04 -9.31
N TRP A 77 -18.77 -22.89 -8.30
CA TRP A 77 -19.79 -23.81 -7.78
C TRP A 77 -20.94 -23.11 -7.03
N THR A 78 -20.73 -21.89 -6.52
CA THR A 78 -21.78 -21.07 -5.90
C THR A 78 -22.66 -20.41 -6.96
N GLY A 79 -22.16 -20.35 -8.19
CA GLY A 79 -22.80 -19.70 -9.30
C GLY A 79 -22.35 -18.26 -9.51
N TYR A 80 -21.27 -17.84 -8.87
CA TYR A 80 -20.62 -16.54 -9.04
C TYR A 80 -19.97 -16.43 -10.42
N SER A 81 -20.12 -15.27 -11.06
CA SER A 81 -19.61 -15.03 -12.41
C SER A 81 -19.39 -13.54 -12.70
N ALA A 82 -19.26 -12.71 -11.66
CA ALA A 82 -18.88 -11.31 -11.85
C ALA A 82 -17.41 -11.25 -12.31
N THR A 83 -17.08 -10.23 -13.08
CA THR A 83 -15.74 -10.02 -13.64
C THR A 83 -15.39 -8.55 -13.52
N GLY A 84 -14.14 -8.23 -13.26
CA GLY A 84 -13.70 -6.86 -13.02
C GLY A 84 -12.28 -6.59 -13.51
N VAL A 85 -11.67 -5.55 -12.94
CA VAL A 85 -10.38 -5.01 -13.39
C VAL A 85 -9.22 -5.90 -12.95
N HIS A 86 -8.30 -6.20 -13.87
CA HIS A 86 -7.10 -6.98 -13.60
C HIS A 86 -5.85 -6.29 -14.17
N ILE A 87 -5.17 -5.52 -13.33
CA ILE A 87 -4.01 -4.70 -13.72
C ILE A 87 -2.99 -4.64 -12.60
N LYS A 88 -1.72 -4.42 -12.94
CA LYS A 88 -0.65 -4.17 -11.97
C LYS A 88 0.28 -3.08 -12.45
N GLY A 89 0.90 -2.36 -11.54
CA GLY A 89 1.66 -1.17 -11.91
C GLY A 89 2.69 -0.71 -10.90
N HIS A 90 3.50 0.23 -11.38
CA HIS A 90 4.44 1.02 -10.60
C HIS A 90 4.20 2.50 -10.92
N GLY A 91 3.98 3.29 -9.87
CA GLY A 91 3.47 4.64 -9.95
C GLY A 91 2.16 4.71 -10.75
N THR A 92 2.11 5.61 -11.72
CA THR A 92 0.93 5.81 -12.58
C THR A 92 0.94 4.97 -13.86
N SER A 93 1.90 4.06 -14.02
CA SER A 93 2.02 3.18 -15.20
C SER A 93 1.61 1.77 -14.84
N TYR A 94 0.87 1.11 -15.72
CA TYR A 94 0.36 -0.24 -15.46
C TYR A 94 0.26 -1.08 -16.74
N ASP A 95 0.24 -2.39 -16.53
CA ASP A 95 -0.02 -3.41 -17.54
C ASP A 95 -1.20 -4.28 -17.11
N SER A 96 -1.79 -5.01 -18.06
CA SER A 96 -2.80 -6.03 -17.74
C SER A 96 -2.18 -7.13 -16.88
N TYR A 97 -2.92 -7.56 -15.86
CA TYR A 97 -2.59 -8.72 -15.05
C TYR A 97 -3.43 -9.92 -15.51
N ALA A 98 -2.81 -11.10 -15.56
CA ALA A 98 -3.50 -12.36 -15.85
C ALA A 98 -3.50 -13.17 -14.57
N GLU A 99 -4.65 -13.24 -13.91
CA GLU A 99 -4.75 -13.82 -12.59
C GLU A 99 -4.59 -15.35 -12.66
N PRO A 100 -3.71 -15.97 -11.85
CA PRO A 100 -3.55 -17.40 -11.83
C PRO A 100 -4.77 -18.09 -11.18
N LYS A 101 -5.01 -19.34 -11.59
CA LYS A 101 -5.91 -20.21 -10.83
C LYS A 101 -5.21 -20.72 -9.58
N ILE A 102 -6.02 -21.02 -8.56
CA ILE A 102 -5.58 -21.72 -7.37
C ILE A 102 -6.10 -23.16 -7.31
N ILE A 103 -5.40 -24.01 -6.57
CA ILE A 103 -5.67 -25.43 -6.38
C ILE A 103 -6.15 -25.65 -4.95
N ASP A 104 -7.31 -26.27 -4.82
CA ASP A 104 -7.81 -26.67 -3.51
C ASP A 104 -7.05 -27.89 -2.94
N ARG A 105 -7.27 -28.18 -1.65
CA ARG A 105 -6.67 -29.33 -0.96
C ARG A 105 -6.95 -30.69 -1.64
N TRP A 106 -7.94 -30.77 -2.53
CA TRP A 106 -8.30 -31.97 -3.27
C TRP A 106 -7.73 -32.01 -4.70
N GLY A 107 -6.89 -31.06 -5.08
CA GLY A 107 -6.21 -31.02 -6.37
C GLY A 107 -7.08 -30.47 -7.51
N ARG A 108 -8.13 -29.70 -7.22
CA ARG A 108 -8.98 -29.07 -8.25
C ARG A 108 -8.59 -27.60 -8.44
N GLU A 109 -8.50 -27.17 -9.69
CA GLU A 109 -8.21 -25.79 -10.07
C GLU A 109 -9.46 -24.91 -10.08
N TRP A 110 -9.33 -23.68 -9.59
CA TRP A 110 -10.39 -22.68 -9.50
C TRP A 110 -9.87 -21.31 -9.91
N ALA A 111 -10.70 -20.54 -10.63
CA ALA A 111 -10.44 -19.11 -10.75
C ALA A 111 -10.88 -18.43 -9.46
N GLN A 112 -10.14 -17.41 -9.05
CA GLN A 112 -10.40 -16.62 -7.87
C GLN A 112 -11.41 -15.50 -8.20
N PRO A 113 -12.04 -14.89 -7.18
CA PRO A 113 -12.17 -15.40 -5.80
C PRO A 113 -13.09 -16.63 -5.74
N VAL A 114 -12.64 -17.70 -5.08
CA VAL A 114 -13.46 -18.92 -4.98
C VAL A 114 -14.58 -18.74 -3.95
N GLY A 115 -15.82 -19.01 -4.31
CA GLY A 115 -16.97 -18.74 -3.44
C GLY A 115 -17.51 -17.32 -3.56
N GLY A 116 -16.99 -16.55 -4.52
CA GLY A 116 -17.44 -15.23 -4.95
C GLY A 116 -17.08 -14.09 -4.02
N GLU A 117 -17.64 -12.91 -4.31
CA GLU A 117 -17.43 -11.60 -3.67
C GLU A 117 -17.08 -11.63 -2.17
N GLN A 118 -17.72 -12.48 -1.37
CA GLN A 118 -17.46 -12.53 0.08
C GLN A 118 -16.02 -12.94 0.45
N SER A 119 -15.27 -13.50 -0.50
CA SER A 119 -13.89 -13.94 -0.38
C SER A 119 -12.89 -12.99 -1.04
N ASP A 120 -13.38 -11.96 -1.75
CA ASP A 120 -12.61 -11.20 -2.75
C ASP A 120 -11.61 -10.23 -2.11
N ILE A 121 -10.39 -10.19 -2.65
CA ILE A 121 -9.35 -9.21 -2.37
C ILE A 121 -9.14 -8.39 -3.64
N GLU A 122 -9.82 -7.25 -3.72
CA GLU A 122 -9.85 -6.45 -4.95
C GLU A 122 -8.49 -5.87 -5.35
N ALA A 123 -7.69 -5.43 -4.36
CA ALA A 123 -6.46 -4.69 -4.64
C ALA A 123 -5.47 -4.67 -3.46
N PHE A 124 -4.18 -4.55 -3.80
CA PHE A 124 -3.08 -4.39 -2.86
C PHE A 124 -2.12 -3.30 -3.34
N TYR A 125 -1.76 -2.40 -2.43
CA TYR A 125 -0.87 -1.27 -2.66
C TYR A 125 0.28 -1.27 -1.66
N PHE A 126 1.45 -0.82 -2.12
CA PHE A 126 2.65 -0.61 -1.33
C PHE A 126 3.32 0.71 -1.72
N ASP A 127 3.82 1.43 -0.74
CA ASP A 127 4.72 2.57 -0.95
C ASP A 127 5.60 2.75 0.31
N SER A 128 6.65 3.57 0.23
CA SER A 128 7.49 3.83 1.40
C SER A 128 8.10 5.22 1.42
N ASP A 129 8.44 5.70 2.60
CA ASP A 129 9.27 6.91 2.76
C ASP A 129 10.56 6.57 3.52
N ALA A 130 11.28 7.58 4.00
CA ALA A 130 12.52 7.38 4.75
C ALA A 130 12.32 6.66 6.10
N GLU A 131 11.11 6.71 6.68
CA GLU A 131 10.81 6.25 8.03
C GLU A 131 9.89 5.03 8.05
N ASN A 132 8.91 4.95 7.14
CA ASN A 132 7.82 3.98 7.17
C ASN A 132 7.59 3.29 5.83
N ALA A 133 7.07 2.07 5.91
CA ALA A 133 6.40 1.35 4.85
C ALA A 133 4.89 1.52 4.99
N TYR A 134 4.19 1.69 3.88
CA TYR A 134 2.75 1.88 3.82
C TYR A 134 2.13 0.81 2.95
N PHE A 135 0.97 0.31 3.37
CA PHE A 135 0.22 -0.70 2.65
C PHE A 135 -1.26 -0.36 2.68
N ALA A 136 -1.96 -0.61 1.58
CA ALA A 136 -3.41 -0.58 1.54
C ALA A 136 -3.95 -1.85 0.86
N ILE A 137 -5.00 -2.45 1.43
CA ILE A 137 -5.70 -3.61 0.86
C ILE A 137 -7.18 -3.26 0.76
N VAL A 138 -7.78 -3.59 -0.38
CA VAL A 138 -9.23 -3.54 -0.60
C VAL A 138 -9.75 -4.96 -0.62
N THR A 139 -10.80 -5.25 0.12
CA THR A 139 -11.37 -6.60 0.19
C THR A 139 -12.82 -6.60 0.66
N SER A 140 -13.63 -7.52 0.16
CA SER A 140 -14.99 -7.77 0.67
C SER A 140 -15.03 -8.66 1.92
N VAL A 141 -13.87 -9.14 2.37
CA VAL A 141 -13.70 -9.98 3.56
C VAL A 141 -13.71 -9.12 4.82
N PRO A 142 -14.44 -9.48 5.89
CA PRO A 142 -14.43 -8.73 7.14
C PRO A 142 -13.17 -9.01 7.99
N GLU A 143 -12.86 -8.11 8.92
CA GLU A 143 -11.72 -8.24 9.85
C GLU A 143 -11.78 -9.52 10.70
N ASN A 144 -12.98 -9.92 11.11
CA ASN A 144 -13.21 -11.03 12.02
C ASN A 144 -14.30 -11.95 11.50
N GLY A 145 -14.14 -13.26 11.72
CA GLY A 145 -15.11 -14.26 11.31
C GLY A 145 -14.45 -15.59 10.99
N TRP A 146 -15.26 -16.53 10.51
CA TRP A 146 -14.76 -17.78 9.95
C TRP A 146 -13.97 -17.54 8.64
N LEU A 147 -14.47 -16.61 7.82
CA LEU A 147 -13.78 -16.04 6.68
C LEU A 147 -13.28 -14.66 7.11
N ALA A 148 -11.97 -14.50 7.19
CA ALA A 148 -11.31 -13.25 7.61
C ALA A 148 -10.03 -13.06 6.82
N ILE A 149 -9.56 -11.81 6.70
CA ILE A 149 -8.26 -11.54 6.09
C ILE A 149 -7.16 -12.24 6.90
N GLY A 150 -6.14 -12.76 6.21
CA GLY A 150 -4.89 -13.24 6.81
C GLY A 150 -4.03 -12.10 7.36
N ASP A 151 -2.77 -12.42 7.62
CA ASP A 151 -1.72 -11.45 7.95
C ASP A 151 -0.88 -11.15 6.70
N LEU A 152 -0.16 -10.03 6.70
CA LEU A 152 0.74 -9.72 5.59
C LEU A 152 2.06 -10.45 5.74
N ALA A 153 2.55 -11.06 4.66
CA ALA A 153 3.86 -11.69 4.58
C ALA A 153 4.78 -10.91 3.62
N LEU A 154 6.04 -10.72 4.04
CA LEU A 154 7.03 -9.92 3.33
C LEU A 154 8.32 -10.72 3.14
N ASP A 155 8.65 -11.00 1.89
CA ASP A 155 9.90 -11.61 1.42
C ASP A 155 10.83 -10.47 1.02
N ILE A 156 11.69 -10.08 1.95
CA ILE A 156 12.47 -8.85 1.87
C ILE A 156 13.69 -9.00 0.99
N ASP A 157 14.27 -10.21 0.88
CA ASP A 157 15.48 -10.46 0.08
C ASP A 157 15.24 -11.30 -1.19
N LYS A 158 13.98 -11.67 -1.46
CA LYS A 158 13.52 -12.40 -2.64
C LYS A 158 14.09 -13.81 -2.75
N ASP A 159 14.33 -14.46 -1.62
CA ASP A 159 14.78 -15.85 -1.58
C ASP A 159 13.62 -16.88 -1.59
N GLY A 160 12.38 -16.37 -1.53
CA GLY A 160 11.15 -17.18 -1.50
C GLY A 160 10.70 -17.55 -0.08
N ASN A 161 11.40 -17.09 0.96
CA ASN A 161 10.93 -17.12 2.34
C ASN A 161 10.40 -15.74 2.73
N TYR A 162 9.48 -15.72 3.70
CA TYR A 162 8.93 -14.47 4.23
C TYR A 162 9.64 -14.11 5.55
N GLU A 163 10.66 -13.24 5.51
CA GLU A 163 11.44 -12.84 6.68
C GLU A 163 10.60 -12.07 7.70
N TYR A 164 9.57 -11.37 7.24
CA TYR A 164 8.71 -10.57 8.11
C TYR A 164 7.23 -10.85 7.88
N GLY A 165 6.45 -10.65 8.93
CA GLY A 165 5.00 -10.63 8.86
C GLY A 165 4.40 -9.52 9.71
N ILE A 166 3.29 -8.96 9.26
CA ILE A 166 2.51 -7.93 9.97
C ILE A 166 1.15 -8.53 10.34
N ALA A 167 0.89 -8.66 11.63
CA ALA A 167 -0.36 -9.23 12.11
C ALA A 167 -1.53 -8.26 11.91
N LEU A 168 -2.63 -8.75 11.32
CA LEU A 168 -3.84 -7.96 11.05
C LEU A 168 -5.03 -8.36 11.95
N HIS A 169 -4.80 -9.23 12.93
CA HIS A 169 -5.88 -9.85 13.71
C HIS A 169 -5.73 -9.75 15.22
N GLY A 170 -6.88 -9.86 15.89
CA GLY A 170 -6.98 -10.05 17.33
C GLY A 170 -6.17 -9.03 18.15
N ASP A 171 -5.68 -9.48 19.29
CA ASP A 171 -4.92 -8.65 20.23
C ASP A 171 -3.48 -8.37 19.77
N VAL A 172 -3.05 -8.99 18.67
CA VAL A 172 -1.71 -8.82 18.08
C VAL A 172 -1.71 -7.93 16.86
N LYS A 173 -2.86 -7.37 16.47
CA LYS A 173 -2.98 -6.48 15.32
C LYS A 173 -1.98 -5.33 15.38
N GLY A 174 -1.27 -5.11 14.28
CA GLY A 174 -0.20 -4.12 14.13
C GLY A 174 1.18 -4.61 14.56
N LYS A 175 1.31 -5.78 15.20
CA LYS A 175 2.63 -6.29 15.56
C LYS A 175 3.38 -6.80 14.35
N VAL A 176 4.67 -6.49 14.32
CA VAL A 176 5.62 -6.94 13.30
C VAL A 176 6.48 -8.05 13.87
N TYR A 177 6.57 -9.15 13.14
CA TYR A 177 7.34 -10.33 13.52
C TYR A 177 8.40 -10.61 12.47
N LYS A 178 9.63 -10.85 12.93
CA LYS A 178 10.72 -11.41 12.14
C LYS A 178 10.78 -12.93 12.30
N ASP A 179 11.16 -13.62 11.24
CA ASP A 179 11.22 -15.08 11.13
C ASP A 179 9.91 -15.72 11.62
N PRO A 180 8.74 -15.28 11.11
CA PRO A 180 7.45 -15.77 11.55
C PRO A 180 7.27 -17.27 11.24
N THR A 181 6.57 -17.95 12.13
CA THR A 181 5.98 -19.26 11.88
C THR A 181 4.55 -19.05 11.44
N TRP A 182 4.18 -19.63 10.30
CA TRP A 182 2.90 -19.43 9.66
C TRP A 182 1.96 -20.62 9.83
N ASN A 183 0.66 -20.36 9.75
CA ASN A 183 -0.36 -21.35 9.46
C ASN A 183 -0.75 -21.26 7.98
N GLU A 184 -1.01 -22.42 7.36
CA GLU A 184 -1.56 -22.50 6.01
C GLU A 184 -3.10 -22.27 6.02
N PRO A 185 -3.68 -21.79 4.91
CA PRO A 185 -5.12 -21.83 4.72
C PRO A 185 -5.64 -23.28 4.64
N TYR A 186 -6.85 -23.53 5.15
CA TYR A 186 -7.37 -24.90 5.20
C TYR A 186 -7.83 -25.42 3.82
N TYR A 187 -8.59 -24.64 3.04
CA TYR A 187 -9.19 -25.15 1.80
C TYR A 187 -8.25 -25.06 0.60
N PHE A 188 -7.42 -24.01 0.56
CA PHE A 188 -6.44 -23.74 -0.50
C PHE A 188 -5.06 -23.57 0.14
N PRO A 189 -4.38 -24.67 0.48
CA PRO A 189 -3.11 -24.61 1.20
C PRO A 189 -1.98 -23.98 0.37
N GLU A 190 -2.07 -23.96 -0.96
CA GLU A 190 -1.05 -23.31 -1.81
C GLU A 190 -1.09 -21.79 -1.76
N SER A 191 -2.20 -21.20 -1.28
CA SER A 191 -2.29 -19.76 -1.01
C SER A 191 -1.55 -19.38 0.28
N GLU A 192 -0.67 -20.23 0.79
CA GLU A 192 0.14 -19.95 1.98
C GLU A 192 1.15 -18.81 1.76
N PRO A 193 1.53 -18.08 2.83
CA PRO A 193 1.08 -18.21 4.22
C PRO A 193 -0.14 -17.35 4.59
N CYS A 194 -0.91 -17.77 5.60
CA CYS A 194 -2.13 -17.05 6.00
C CYS A 194 -2.05 -16.32 7.35
N ARG A 195 -1.61 -17.00 8.41
CA ARG A 195 -1.68 -16.46 9.79
C ARG A 195 -0.38 -16.65 10.54
N ILE A 196 0.07 -15.61 11.23
CA ILE A 196 1.25 -15.67 12.10
C ILE A 196 0.87 -16.41 13.39
N ILE A 197 1.57 -17.50 13.67
CA ILE A 197 1.45 -18.27 14.91
C ILE A 197 2.42 -17.72 15.96
N SER A 198 3.66 -17.48 15.54
CA SER A 198 4.74 -16.97 16.39
C SER A 198 5.83 -16.33 15.55
N GLY A 199 6.78 -15.67 16.21
CA GLY A 199 7.95 -15.05 15.57
C GLY A 199 8.64 -14.15 16.57
N LYS A 200 9.76 -13.55 16.18
CA LYS A 200 10.42 -12.54 17.00
C LYS A 200 9.77 -11.19 16.77
N HIS A 201 9.09 -10.65 17.77
CA HIS A 201 8.54 -9.28 17.69
C HIS A 201 9.68 -8.26 17.49
N THR A 202 9.58 -7.44 16.44
CA THR A 202 10.60 -6.44 16.06
C THR A 202 10.10 -5.01 16.10
N GLY A 203 8.78 -4.80 16.17
CA GLY A 203 8.18 -3.49 16.29
C GLY A 203 6.67 -3.53 16.15
N ASP A 204 6.06 -2.35 16.21
CA ASP A 204 4.63 -2.17 16.10
C ASP A 204 4.36 -1.15 14.98
N GLY A 205 3.33 -1.43 14.19
CA GLY A 205 2.75 -0.54 13.19
C GLY A 205 1.34 -0.09 13.59
N SER A 206 0.81 0.83 12.81
CA SER A 206 -0.60 1.23 12.87
C SER A 206 -1.38 0.45 11.82
N VAL A 207 -2.53 -0.10 12.21
CA VAL A 207 -3.44 -0.80 11.29
C VAL A 207 -4.83 -0.23 11.47
N ARG A 208 -5.44 0.17 10.37
CA ARG A 208 -6.81 0.62 10.32
C ARG A 208 -7.62 -0.26 9.39
N TYR A 209 -8.69 -0.82 9.94
CA TYR A 209 -9.63 -1.66 9.21
C TYR A 209 -10.97 -0.94 9.18
N ASN A 210 -11.39 -0.49 8.00
CA ASN A 210 -12.59 0.33 7.86
C ASN A 210 -13.58 -0.30 6.90
N ASN A 211 -14.85 -0.33 7.29
CA ASN A 211 -15.93 -0.69 6.39
C ASN A 211 -16.26 0.54 5.53
N SER A 212 -15.92 0.49 4.24
CA SER A 212 -16.07 1.65 3.34
C SER A 212 -17.54 1.98 3.05
N ARG A 213 -18.44 1.00 3.20
CA ARG A 213 -19.84 1.05 2.77
C ARG A 213 -20.02 1.29 1.27
N ILE A 214 -18.96 1.07 0.50
CA ILE A 214 -19.00 1.00 -0.95
C ILE A 214 -19.22 -0.48 -1.28
N TYR A 215 -20.23 -0.76 -2.09
CA TYR A 215 -20.66 -2.13 -2.33
C TYR A 215 -20.21 -2.62 -3.69
N ASP A 216 -19.73 -3.85 -3.74
CA ASP A 216 -19.59 -4.61 -4.99
C ASP A 216 -20.29 -5.97 -4.88
N ASN A 217 -20.94 -6.39 -5.98
CA ASN A 217 -21.76 -7.60 -6.11
C ASN A 217 -22.65 -7.96 -4.90
N GLY A 218 -23.17 -6.95 -4.20
CA GLY A 218 -24.05 -7.10 -3.03
C GLY A 218 -23.34 -7.27 -1.67
N ARG A 219 -22.02 -7.13 -1.61
CA ARG A 219 -21.21 -7.05 -0.38
C ARG A 219 -20.58 -5.68 -0.25
N THR A 220 -20.15 -5.36 0.97
CA THR A 220 -19.43 -4.11 1.24
C THR A 220 -17.96 -4.41 1.21
N ASN A 221 -17.21 -3.51 0.59
CA ASN A 221 -15.77 -3.54 0.62
C ASN A 221 -15.22 -2.91 1.91
N TYR A 222 -14.07 -3.39 2.34
CA TYR A 222 -13.29 -2.91 3.46
C TYR A 222 -11.95 -2.38 2.95
N ILE A 223 -11.47 -1.34 3.60
CA ILE A 223 -10.15 -0.76 3.33
C ILE A 223 -9.29 -1.03 4.57
N ILE A 224 -8.17 -1.70 4.34
CA ILE A 224 -7.16 -2.00 5.35
C ILE A 224 -5.94 -1.16 5.04
N GLU A 225 -5.64 -0.19 5.90
CA GLU A 225 -4.43 0.62 5.78
C GLU A 225 -3.44 0.30 6.90
N ILE A 226 -2.17 0.27 6.55
CA ILE A 226 -1.10 -0.16 7.43
C ILE A 226 0.09 0.79 7.27
N SER A 227 0.65 1.23 8.39
CA SER A 227 1.97 1.89 8.42
C SER A 227 2.87 1.16 9.40
N VAL A 228 4.08 0.82 8.95
CA VAL A 228 5.09 0.13 9.78
C VAL A 228 6.41 0.88 9.67
N PRO A 229 7.11 1.15 10.80
CA PRO A 229 8.46 1.70 10.74
C PRO A 229 9.41 0.78 9.97
N ARG A 230 10.19 1.30 9.02
CA ARG A 230 11.19 0.52 8.26
C ARG A 230 12.17 -0.21 9.17
N ALA A 231 12.49 0.38 10.32
CA ALA A 231 13.33 -0.24 11.33
C ALA A 231 12.77 -1.55 11.90
N ALA A 232 11.44 -1.69 11.97
CA ALA A 232 10.78 -2.93 12.39
C ALA A 232 10.92 -4.05 11.34
N LEU A 233 11.16 -3.66 10.08
CA LEU A 233 11.38 -4.53 8.91
C LEU A 233 12.89 -4.68 8.58
N GLY A 234 13.77 -4.31 9.51
CA GLY A 234 15.22 -4.48 9.32
C GLY A 234 15.89 -3.40 8.48
N ASN A 235 15.22 -2.28 8.21
CA ASN A 235 15.66 -1.18 7.35
C ASN A 235 16.02 -1.65 5.92
N PRO A 236 15.03 -2.09 5.12
CA PRO A 236 15.25 -2.38 3.71
C PRO A 236 15.91 -1.19 3.02
N SER A 237 16.88 -1.45 2.14
CA SER A 237 17.65 -0.41 1.46
C SER A 237 16.85 0.19 0.30
N SER A 238 17.18 1.43 -0.09
CA SER A 238 16.56 2.01 -1.28
C SER A 238 16.87 1.18 -2.53
N GLY A 239 15.84 0.90 -3.34
CA GLY A 239 15.93 0.04 -4.53
C GLY A 239 16.07 -1.45 -4.21
N GLN A 240 15.99 -1.85 -2.94
CA GLN A 240 15.81 -3.25 -2.59
C GLN A 240 14.49 -3.73 -3.19
N LEU A 241 14.47 -4.95 -3.71
CA LEU A 241 13.27 -5.59 -4.21
C LEU A 241 12.72 -6.53 -3.14
N SER A 242 11.40 -6.64 -3.06
CA SER A 242 10.72 -7.57 -2.15
C SER A 242 9.50 -8.17 -2.82
N ASN A 243 8.96 -9.25 -2.26
CA ASN A 243 7.63 -9.74 -2.61
C ASN A 243 6.69 -9.56 -1.41
N LEU A 244 5.47 -9.16 -1.69
CA LEU A 244 4.42 -9.00 -0.70
C LEU A 244 3.30 -9.98 -0.99
N HIS A 245 2.71 -10.53 0.07
CA HIS A 245 1.67 -11.53 -0.03
C HIS A 245 0.58 -11.30 1.02
N ALA A 246 -0.66 -11.49 0.61
CA ALA A 246 -1.82 -11.59 1.50
C ALA A 246 -2.81 -12.62 0.97
N THR A 247 -3.45 -13.34 1.88
CA THR A 247 -4.56 -14.24 1.58
C THR A 247 -5.60 -14.16 2.69
N ILE A 248 -6.63 -14.99 2.64
CA ILE A 248 -7.70 -15.11 3.64
C ILE A 248 -7.62 -16.44 4.37
N THR A 249 -8.31 -16.58 5.51
CA THR A 249 -8.24 -17.78 6.39
C THR A 249 -8.49 -19.12 5.69
N CYS A 250 -9.29 -19.11 4.62
CA CYS A 250 -9.61 -20.30 3.85
C CYS A 250 -8.75 -20.45 2.58
N GLY A 251 -8.08 -19.38 2.15
CA GLY A 251 -7.23 -19.32 0.95
C GLY A 251 -8.01 -19.21 -0.36
N ASN A 252 -9.31 -18.90 -0.30
CA ASN A 252 -10.15 -18.80 -1.50
C ASN A 252 -9.71 -17.71 -2.48
N ASP A 253 -8.87 -16.81 -2.00
CA ASP A 253 -8.31 -15.73 -2.76
C ASP A 253 -6.93 -15.35 -2.21
N VAL A 254 -6.02 -14.92 -3.07
CA VAL A 254 -4.65 -14.55 -2.72
C VAL A 254 -4.11 -13.50 -3.68
N ILE A 255 -3.62 -12.42 -3.09
CA ILE A 255 -3.04 -11.29 -3.79
C ILE A 255 -1.55 -11.17 -3.44
N GLY A 256 -0.74 -10.84 -4.44
CA GLY A 256 0.69 -10.61 -4.25
C GLY A 256 1.24 -9.54 -5.17
N ILE A 257 2.11 -8.70 -4.62
CA ILE A 257 2.90 -7.75 -5.41
C ILE A 257 4.32 -8.30 -5.48
N GLU A 258 4.73 -8.68 -6.68
CA GLU A 258 6.09 -9.11 -6.98
C GLU A 258 6.97 -7.90 -7.33
N ASP A 259 8.25 -7.97 -6.98
CA ASP A 259 9.24 -6.95 -7.32
C ASP A 259 8.92 -5.54 -6.79
N VAL A 260 8.30 -5.42 -5.60
CA VAL A 260 8.10 -4.10 -4.99
C VAL A 260 9.44 -3.43 -4.73
N THR A 261 9.53 -2.15 -5.04
CA THR A 261 10.76 -1.38 -4.91
C THR A 261 10.68 -0.46 -3.71
N TRP A 262 11.65 -0.60 -2.81
CA TRP A 262 11.77 0.28 -1.66
C TRP A 262 12.27 1.67 -2.10
N GLU A 263 11.37 2.56 -2.48
CA GLU A 263 11.68 3.93 -2.88
C GLU A 263 11.19 4.93 -1.83
N GLU A 264 11.87 6.06 -1.70
CA GLU A 264 11.38 7.14 -0.85
C GLU A 264 10.47 8.04 -1.67
N ILE A 265 9.24 8.23 -1.19
CA ILE A 265 8.29 9.17 -1.78
C ILE A 265 8.96 10.55 -1.88
N PRO A 266 9.10 11.10 -3.10
CA PRO A 266 9.89 12.30 -3.28
C PRO A 266 9.22 13.55 -2.70
N GLU A 267 9.96 14.26 -1.84
CA GLU A 267 9.52 15.50 -1.17
C GLU A 267 9.51 16.73 -2.11
N PHE A 268 8.75 16.68 -3.22
CA PHE A 268 8.87 17.71 -4.27
C PHE A 268 8.39 19.12 -3.86
N THR A 269 7.50 19.26 -2.89
CA THR A 269 6.94 20.57 -2.50
C THR A 269 7.65 21.22 -1.31
N THR A 270 8.21 20.44 -0.40
CA THR A 270 8.81 20.93 0.85
C THR A 270 10.10 21.69 0.59
N ILE A 271 10.84 21.36 -0.48
CA ILE A 271 12.12 22.02 -0.82
C ILE A 271 11.93 23.17 -1.83
N ALA A 272 11.07 22.99 -2.83
CA ALA A 272 10.92 23.93 -3.95
C ALA A 272 10.33 25.29 -3.52
N ILE A 273 9.34 25.29 -2.61
CA ILE A 273 8.69 26.51 -2.13
C ILE A 273 9.68 27.36 -1.32
N PRO A 274 10.39 26.84 -0.30
CA PRO A 274 11.47 27.54 0.37
C PRO A 274 12.56 28.07 -0.56
N ALA A 275 13.05 27.25 -1.49
CA ALA A 275 14.09 27.64 -2.43
C ALA A 275 13.63 28.78 -3.35
N GLY A 276 12.41 28.69 -3.89
CA GLY A 276 11.79 29.75 -4.69
C GLY A 276 11.59 31.05 -3.90
N MET A 277 11.17 30.98 -2.64
CA MET A 277 11.04 32.15 -1.77
C MET A 277 12.39 32.81 -1.48
N ILE A 278 13.44 32.02 -1.23
CA ILE A 278 14.80 32.54 -1.01
C ILE A 278 15.32 33.25 -2.26
N LEU A 279 15.20 32.62 -3.43
CA LEU A 279 15.62 33.20 -4.71
C LEU A 279 14.82 34.47 -5.02
N GLY A 280 13.51 34.46 -4.79
CA GLY A 280 12.63 35.61 -4.96
C GLY A 280 12.97 36.77 -4.03
N LEU A 281 13.22 36.49 -2.74
CA LEU A 281 13.64 37.50 -1.76
C LEU A 281 15.01 38.09 -2.12
N PHE A 282 15.97 37.25 -2.50
CA PHE A 282 17.29 37.69 -2.93
C PHE A 282 17.22 38.63 -4.15
N TYR A 283 16.43 38.25 -5.16
CA TYR A 283 16.18 39.08 -6.34
C TYR A 283 15.52 40.42 -5.98
N PHE A 284 14.49 40.40 -5.14
CA PHE A 284 13.79 41.61 -4.67
C PHE A 284 14.74 42.58 -3.95
N TYR A 285 15.56 42.10 -3.01
CA TYR A 285 16.50 42.94 -2.26
C TYR A 285 17.64 43.48 -3.13
N ARG A 286 18.11 42.69 -4.11
CA ARG A 286 19.10 43.15 -5.10
C ARG A 286 18.55 44.30 -5.94
N ARG A 287 17.34 44.15 -6.47
CA ARG A 287 16.68 45.20 -7.28
C ARG A 287 16.45 46.49 -6.50
N LYS A 288 16.03 46.38 -5.24
CA LYS A 288 15.80 47.53 -4.35
C LYS A 288 17.08 48.30 -3.97
N ARG A 289 18.24 47.64 -4.00
CA ARG A 289 19.55 48.29 -3.83
C ARG A 289 19.95 49.08 -5.07
N GLN A 290 19.78 48.48 -6.25
CA GLN A 290 20.09 49.13 -7.53
C GLN A 290 19.22 50.38 -7.77
N SER A 291 17.93 50.33 -7.44
CA SER A 291 17.02 51.48 -7.55
C SER A 291 17.24 52.60 -6.51
N ARG A 292 18.22 52.45 -5.61
CA ARG A 292 18.58 53.47 -4.60
C ARG A 292 19.93 54.11 -4.88
N GLU A 293 20.63 53.62 -5.89
CA GLU A 293 21.93 54.13 -6.36
C GLU A 293 21.78 55.01 -7.63
N GLU A 294 20.54 55.17 -8.12
CA GLU A 294 20.09 56.21 -9.06
C GLU A 294 19.38 57.34 -8.30
#